data_AF-A0A937WG54-F1
#
_entry.id   AF-A0A937WG54-F1
#
_cell.length_a   1.000
_cell.length_b   1.000
_cell.length_c   1.000
_cell.angle_alpha   90.00
_cell.angle_beta   90.00
_cell.angle_gamma   90.00
#
_symmetry.space_group_name_H-M   'P 1'
#
loop_
_entity.id
_entity.type
_entity.pdbx_description
1 polymer ?
#
loop_
_entity_poly.entity_id
_entity_poly.type
_entity_poly.pdbx_seq_one_letter_code
_entity_poly.pdbx_strand_id
1 'polypeptide(L)'
;MNALINLLTKSLITVFLLFFVFDFVLAQNCYQKAELFGEKHYHLFRNPVDIDVYQDMVYLLDEGNDMVFKFDKKGELMNSFSVGPARTFAIAPDGFIYIGAVNREIRKYNENGMLILKWGGKGRENGLFMTVSDVFIDYLGFIYVNDSGDCHIQTFSKEGDFLKRIGFVPFKGGAVCIHGLLVDRKCNYYGRDPSNLRIIKISPKGEVLDEWGYEGLPLCLGNNNHLYAAQNNQLTKLSLDGAIICQWGSEGEEIGQFKSPTSAAISDNGVLYVLDAGNKRIQAFYFPDEEVAEENSQDSFQKEETYLTKAISLYSDGKLRSAIQELKATIQSQPKNSAAYYYLGLCYTKKEKYVLALQAFEQALELNRNLDDAYYQIGLIAETQEDKEKALEYYEKCTLCNGKHSLAHYKAGLILFEKENYDRSRRELEAAFWHPETLDSLSLYNVSMILGRSEAQTLKKPLGSDYIDMDNLHDYFLAKKYRPYSGFAYNEILDFYRLFFMSEIVLDEKLNKSEKYLTKAIRANPKSPEGYLELGKMYYNYFLLTN
;
A
#
# COMPACT_ATOMS: atom_id res chain seq x y z
N MET A 1 -42.11 31.06 -43.10
CA MET A 1 -41.72 31.12 -41.67
C MET A 1 -41.72 29.73 -41.03
N ASN A 2 -42.84 28.99 -41.01
CA ASN A 2 -42.88 27.62 -40.44
C ASN A 2 -41.92 26.61 -41.09
N ALA A 3 -41.69 26.70 -42.41
CA ALA A 3 -40.71 25.86 -43.09
C ALA A 3 -39.25 26.16 -42.68
N LEU A 4 -38.94 27.42 -42.37
CA LEU A 4 -37.61 27.84 -41.93
C LEU A 4 -37.33 27.42 -40.47
N ILE A 5 -38.36 27.50 -39.61
CA ILE A 5 -38.30 27.02 -38.22
C ILE A 5 -38.10 25.50 -38.19
N ASN A 6 -38.81 24.74 -39.03
CA ASN A 6 -38.63 23.29 -39.13
C ASN A 6 -37.26 22.86 -39.67
N LEU A 7 -36.65 23.67 -40.54
CA LEU A 7 -35.30 23.40 -41.05
C LEU A 7 -34.24 23.69 -39.97
N LEU A 8 -34.42 24.77 -39.22
CA LEU A 8 -33.55 25.15 -38.10
C LEU A 8 -33.66 24.19 -36.92
N THR A 9 -34.85 23.70 -36.58
CA THR A 9 -35.04 22.69 -35.53
C THR A 9 -34.46 21.33 -35.94
N LYS A 10 -34.65 20.89 -37.18
CA LYS A 10 -34.00 19.67 -37.70
C LYS A 10 -32.49 19.79 -37.77
N SER A 11 -31.96 20.97 -38.14
CA SER A 11 -30.52 21.26 -38.13
C SER A 11 -29.97 21.22 -36.71
N LEU A 12 -30.62 21.89 -35.75
CA LEU A 12 -30.24 21.84 -34.34
C LEU A 12 -30.29 20.41 -33.79
N ILE A 13 -31.35 19.65 -34.06
CA ILE A 13 -31.50 18.27 -33.59
C ILE A 13 -30.41 17.38 -34.22
N THR A 14 -30.07 17.57 -35.50
CA THR A 14 -29.01 16.78 -36.16
C THR A 14 -27.63 17.14 -35.62
N VAL A 15 -27.35 18.43 -35.35
CA VAL A 15 -26.10 18.88 -34.71
C VAL A 15 -26.05 18.37 -33.27
N PHE A 16 -27.14 18.42 -32.52
CA PHE A 16 -27.23 17.91 -31.15
C PHE A 16 -27.02 16.39 -31.11
N LEU A 17 -27.62 15.63 -32.03
CA LEU A 17 -27.41 14.20 -32.19
C LEU A 17 -25.98 13.86 -32.62
N LEU A 18 -25.38 14.66 -33.50
CA LEU A 18 -23.97 14.47 -33.90
C LEU A 18 -23.01 14.73 -32.74
N PHE A 19 -23.24 15.76 -31.92
CA PHE A 19 -22.46 16.01 -30.70
C PHE A 19 -22.65 14.88 -29.68
N PHE A 20 -23.90 14.44 -29.45
CA PHE A 20 -24.19 13.35 -28.50
C PHE A 20 -23.56 12.02 -28.95
N VAL A 21 -23.62 11.70 -30.25
CA VAL A 21 -22.99 10.50 -30.80
C VAL A 21 -21.46 10.62 -30.75
N PHE A 22 -20.88 11.81 -30.95
CA PHE A 22 -19.42 12.00 -30.90
C PHE A 22 -18.86 11.89 -29.46
N ASP A 23 -19.53 12.51 -28.48
CA ASP A 23 -19.15 12.38 -27.05
C ASP A 23 -19.36 10.95 -26.54
N PHE A 24 -20.42 10.27 -26.98
CA PHE A 24 -20.68 8.87 -26.65
C PHE A 24 -19.63 7.91 -27.26
N VAL A 25 -19.18 8.18 -28.49
CA VAL A 25 -18.12 7.41 -29.16
C VAL A 25 -16.76 7.63 -28.51
N LEU A 26 -16.45 8.84 -28.03
CA LEU A 26 -15.22 9.11 -27.27
C LEU A 26 -15.24 8.47 -25.87
N ALA A 27 -16.39 8.46 -25.18
CA ALA A 27 -16.55 7.81 -23.88
C ALA A 27 -16.38 6.27 -23.95
N GLN A 28 -16.87 5.62 -25.01
CA GLN A 28 -16.66 4.17 -25.22
C GLN A 28 -15.19 3.76 -25.41
N ASN A 29 -14.32 4.70 -25.80
CA ASN A 29 -12.87 4.45 -25.86
C ASN A 29 -12.18 4.57 -24.50
N CYS A 30 -12.85 5.13 -23.49
CA CYS A 30 -12.26 5.38 -22.18
C CYS A 30 -12.45 4.19 -21.24
N TYR A 31 -13.67 3.63 -21.19
CA TYR A 31 -14.06 2.54 -20.30
C TYR A 31 -14.95 1.54 -21.03
N GLN A 32 -14.91 0.27 -20.63
CA GLN A 32 -15.67 -0.82 -21.23
C GLN A 32 -17.12 -0.83 -20.74
N LYS A 33 -17.34 -0.50 -19.46
CA LYS A 33 -18.66 -0.52 -18.82
C LYS A 33 -18.73 0.58 -17.75
N ALA A 34 -19.91 1.15 -17.56
CA ALA A 34 -20.23 2.01 -16.44
C ALA A 34 -21.61 1.67 -15.88
N GLU A 35 -21.80 1.79 -14.57
CA GLU A 35 -23.08 1.54 -13.91
C GLU A 35 -23.26 2.37 -12.63
N LEU A 36 -24.52 2.49 -12.18
CA LEU A 36 -24.84 3.04 -10.85
C LEU A 36 -24.51 2.00 -9.78
N PHE A 37 -23.81 2.42 -8.74
CA PHE A 37 -23.43 1.56 -7.63
C PHE A 37 -24.26 1.88 -6.39
N GLY A 38 -24.96 0.88 -5.83
CA GLY A 38 -25.72 1.02 -4.58
C GLY A 38 -27.00 1.86 -4.68
N GLU A 39 -27.63 1.92 -5.86
CA GLU A 39 -28.79 2.78 -6.17
C GLU A 39 -29.93 2.73 -5.15
N LYS A 40 -30.22 1.55 -4.61
CA LYS A 40 -31.27 1.35 -3.60
C LYS A 40 -31.07 2.20 -2.35
N HIS A 41 -29.85 2.66 -2.08
CA HIS A 41 -29.46 3.30 -0.83
C HIS A 41 -29.27 4.82 -0.96
N TYR A 42 -29.42 5.43 -2.15
CA TYR A 42 -29.17 6.87 -2.34
C TYR A 42 -30.10 7.78 -1.51
N HIS A 43 -31.28 7.29 -1.14
CA HIS A 43 -32.20 8.01 -0.25
C HIS A 43 -31.65 8.21 1.17
N LEU A 44 -30.60 7.48 1.56
CA LEU A 44 -29.92 7.65 2.85
C LEU A 44 -28.92 8.81 2.81
N PHE A 45 -28.44 9.21 1.63
CA PHE A 45 -27.38 10.20 1.50
C PHE A 45 -27.90 11.62 1.65
N ARG A 46 -27.26 12.40 2.52
CA ARG A 46 -27.59 13.80 2.77
C ARG A 46 -26.59 14.73 2.14
N ASN A 47 -25.30 14.57 2.46
CA ASN A 47 -24.19 15.31 1.87
C ASN A 47 -22.96 14.39 1.79
N PRO A 48 -22.91 13.46 0.82
CA PRO A 48 -21.76 12.59 0.63
C PRO A 48 -20.57 13.43 0.13
N VAL A 49 -19.41 13.28 0.76
CA VAL A 49 -18.24 14.13 0.49
C VAL A 49 -17.02 13.34 0.02
N ASP A 50 -16.86 12.10 0.48
CA ASP A 50 -15.65 11.32 0.24
C ASP A 50 -15.95 9.83 0.10
N ILE A 51 -15.08 9.09 -0.60
CA ILE A 51 -15.22 7.66 -0.87
C ILE A 51 -13.86 6.97 -0.83
N ASP A 52 -13.81 5.74 -0.34
CA ASP A 52 -12.61 4.91 -0.34
C ASP A 52 -12.97 3.42 -0.54
N VAL A 53 -12.01 2.61 -0.96
CA VAL A 53 -12.22 1.18 -1.24
C VAL A 53 -11.18 0.32 -0.52
N TYR A 54 -11.66 -0.72 0.15
CA TYR A 54 -10.79 -1.69 0.83
C TYR A 54 -11.37 -3.10 0.69
N GLN A 55 -10.57 -4.05 0.20
CA GLN A 55 -10.97 -5.46 -0.02
C GLN A 55 -12.29 -5.59 -0.82
N ASP A 56 -12.40 -4.87 -1.95
CA ASP A 56 -13.61 -4.78 -2.79
C ASP A 56 -14.86 -4.23 -2.08
N MET A 57 -14.74 -3.69 -0.87
CA MET A 57 -15.81 -3.00 -0.16
C MET A 57 -15.68 -1.50 -0.36
N VAL A 58 -16.80 -0.86 -0.66
CA VAL A 58 -16.86 0.58 -0.92
C VAL A 58 -17.34 1.28 0.35
N TYR A 59 -16.59 2.28 0.80
CA TYR A 59 -16.94 3.09 1.96
C TYR A 59 -17.24 4.50 1.50
N LEU A 60 -18.30 5.10 2.04
CA LEU A 60 -18.70 6.47 1.72
C LEU A 60 -18.84 7.26 3.02
N LEU A 61 -18.20 8.42 3.07
CA LEU A 61 -18.37 9.39 4.14
C LEU A 61 -19.45 10.40 3.76
N ASP A 62 -20.47 10.52 4.61
CA ASP A 62 -21.53 11.51 4.49
C ASP A 62 -21.44 12.53 5.62
N GLU A 63 -21.00 13.74 5.28
CA GLU A 63 -20.89 14.87 6.22
C GLU A 63 -22.26 15.31 6.74
N GLY A 64 -23.32 15.15 5.96
CA GLY A 64 -24.67 15.56 6.37
C GLY A 64 -25.27 14.65 7.45
N ASN A 65 -24.78 13.40 7.50
CA ASN A 65 -25.21 12.38 8.45
C ASN A 65 -24.19 12.12 9.56
N ASP A 66 -22.95 12.64 9.46
CA ASP A 66 -21.84 12.31 10.35
C ASP A 66 -21.56 10.78 10.40
N MET A 67 -21.73 10.10 9.27
CA MET A 67 -21.66 8.65 9.15
C MET A 67 -20.74 8.19 8.02
N VAL A 68 -20.16 7.01 8.22
CA VAL A 68 -19.57 6.21 7.15
C VAL A 68 -20.52 5.07 6.83
N PHE A 69 -20.83 4.89 5.55
CA PHE A 69 -21.59 3.76 5.01
C PHE A 69 -20.63 2.77 4.36
N LYS A 70 -20.81 1.48 4.61
CA LYS A 70 -20.01 0.39 4.06
C LYS A 70 -20.87 -0.49 3.18
N PHE A 71 -20.48 -0.64 1.92
CA PHE A 71 -21.15 -1.43 0.90
C PHE A 71 -20.29 -2.62 0.48
N ASP A 72 -20.94 -3.73 0.12
CA ASP A 72 -20.26 -4.84 -0.54
C ASP A 72 -19.99 -4.53 -2.02
N LYS A 73 -19.26 -5.41 -2.70
CA LYS A 73 -18.94 -5.25 -4.14
C LYS A 73 -20.16 -5.20 -5.07
N LYS A 74 -21.36 -5.55 -4.60
CA LYS A 74 -22.62 -5.49 -5.36
C LYS A 74 -23.41 -4.21 -5.06
N GLY A 75 -22.93 -3.36 -4.15
CA GLY A 75 -23.59 -2.14 -3.74
C GLY A 75 -24.67 -2.34 -2.67
N GLU A 76 -24.73 -3.50 -2.02
CA GLU A 76 -25.64 -3.71 -0.90
C GLU A 76 -25.02 -3.15 0.40
N LEU A 77 -25.81 -2.38 1.15
CA LEU A 77 -25.36 -1.79 2.41
C LEU A 77 -25.11 -2.89 3.46
N MET A 78 -23.86 -3.02 3.92
CA MET A 78 -23.48 -4.00 4.93
C MET A 78 -23.60 -3.44 6.34
N ASN A 79 -23.07 -2.23 6.56
CA ASN A 79 -23.04 -1.57 7.86
C ASN A 79 -22.92 -0.04 7.68
N SER A 80 -23.25 0.70 8.73
CA SER A 80 -22.98 2.13 8.85
C SER A 80 -22.67 2.48 10.29
N PHE A 81 -21.76 3.42 10.51
CA PHE A 81 -21.37 3.84 11.85
C PHE A 81 -21.14 5.35 11.91
N SER A 82 -21.45 5.94 13.07
CA SER A 82 -21.24 7.38 13.28
C SER A 82 -19.76 7.67 13.55
N VAL A 83 -19.27 8.73 12.91
CA VAL A 83 -17.89 9.21 13.08
C VAL A 83 -17.83 10.63 13.64
N GLY A 84 -18.99 11.25 13.86
CA GLY A 84 -19.15 12.67 14.17
C GLY A 84 -18.78 13.58 12.99
N PRO A 85 -18.79 14.90 13.17
CA PRO A 85 -18.46 15.86 12.11
C PRO A 85 -17.09 15.61 11.49
N ALA A 86 -17.10 15.28 10.19
CA ALA A 86 -15.94 14.82 9.43
C ALA A 86 -15.93 15.38 8.01
N ARG A 87 -14.74 15.54 7.43
CA ARG A 87 -14.54 16.12 6.10
C ARG A 87 -13.96 15.15 5.08
N THR A 88 -13.19 14.19 5.55
CA THR A 88 -12.37 13.30 4.73
C THR A 88 -12.08 12.02 5.54
N PHE A 89 -11.76 10.95 4.84
CA PHE A 89 -11.24 9.75 5.47
C PHE A 89 -10.35 8.94 4.54
N ALA A 90 -9.59 8.02 5.13
CA ALA A 90 -8.90 6.97 4.39
C ALA A 90 -8.89 5.67 5.19
N ILE A 91 -8.80 4.55 4.48
CA ILE A 91 -8.72 3.21 5.04
C ILE A 91 -7.29 2.67 4.87
N ALA A 92 -6.71 2.21 5.98
CA ALA A 92 -5.38 1.62 5.96
C ALA A 92 -5.41 0.18 5.40
N PRO A 93 -4.26 -0.33 4.92
CA PRO A 93 -4.13 -1.72 4.47
C PRO A 93 -4.43 -2.78 5.55
N ASP A 94 -4.45 -2.39 6.83
CA ASP A 94 -4.82 -3.23 7.96
C ASP A 94 -6.31 -3.10 8.36
N GLY A 95 -7.11 -2.35 7.58
CA GLY A 95 -8.55 -2.19 7.74
C GLY A 95 -8.97 -1.10 8.73
N PHE A 96 -8.03 -0.43 9.39
CA PHE A 96 -8.37 0.71 10.25
C PHE A 96 -8.75 1.93 9.43
N ILE A 97 -9.76 2.66 9.91
CA ILE A 97 -10.36 3.79 9.22
C ILE A 97 -9.93 5.06 9.94
N TYR A 98 -9.35 6.01 9.22
CA TYR A 98 -8.84 7.27 9.77
C TYR A 98 -9.67 8.43 9.25
N ILE A 99 -10.33 9.12 10.15
CA ILE A 99 -11.25 10.22 9.86
C ILE A 99 -10.57 11.55 10.13
N GLY A 100 -10.58 12.46 9.16
CA GLY A 100 -10.26 13.88 9.35
C GLY A 100 -11.48 14.65 9.82
N ALA A 101 -11.52 14.98 11.11
CA ALA A 101 -12.68 15.61 11.73
C ALA A 101 -12.71 17.14 11.54
N VAL A 102 -13.91 17.73 11.54
CA VAL A 102 -14.11 19.19 11.41
C VAL A 102 -13.42 19.99 12.53
N ASN A 103 -13.31 19.39 13.73
CA ASN A 103 -12.62 20.00 14.87
C ASN A 103 -11.09 19.91 14.77
N ARG A 104 -10.54 19.39 13.66
CA ARG A 104 -9.11 19.21 13.36
C ARG A 104 -8.46 18.12 14.22
N GLU A 105 -9.22 17.10 14.57
CA GLU A 105 -8.69 15.86 15.13
C GLU A 105 -8.61 14.80 14.01
N ILE A 106 -7.66 13.89 14.13
CA ILE A 106 -7.69 12.62 13.41
C ILE A 106 -8.24 11.57 14.36
N ARG A 107 -9.19 10.76 13.88
CA ARG A 107 -9.86 9.71 14.66
C ARG A 107 -9.67 8.37 13.98
N LYS A 108 -9.12 7.39 14.69
CA LYS A 108 -8.92 6.02 14.21
C LYS A 108 -10.07 5.13 14.68
N TYR A 109 -10.73 4.47 13.76
CA TYR A 109 -11.79 3.48 13.99
C TYR A 109 -11.36 2.11 13.51
N ASN A 110 -11.85 1.05 14.13
CA ASN A 110 -11.75 -0.29 13.55
C ASN A 110 -12.85 -0.53 12.50
N GLU A 111 -12.80 -1.67 11.81
CA GLU A 111 -13.77 -2.04 10.76
C GLU A 111 -15.23 -2.12 11.24
N ASN A 112 -15.45 -2.26 12.55
CA ASN A 112 -16.79 -2.31 13.16
C ASN A 112 -17.32 -0.92 13.56
N GLY A 113 -16.56 0.16 13.30
CA GLY A 113 -16.95 1.52 13.64
C GLY A 113 -16.69 1.89 15.11
N MET A 114 -15.87 1.14 15.83
CA MET A 114 -15.46 1.49 17.20
C MET A 114 -14.25 2.42 17.17
N LEU A 115 -14.37 3.57 17.82
CA LEU A 115 -13.26 4.52 17.99
C LEU A 115 -12.16 3.89 18.86
N ILE A 116 -10.93 3.87 18.34
CA ILE A 116 -9.75 3.29 18.99
C ILE A 116 -8.92 4.38 19.65
N LEU A 117 -8.58 5.43 18.91
CA LEU A 117 -7.79 6.56 19.39
C LEU A 117 -8.09 7.82 18.60
N LYS A 118 -7.70 8.96 19.17
CA LYS A 118 -7.77 10.26 18.53
C LYS A 118 -6.55 11.09 18.88
N TRP A 119 -6.12 11.94 17.95
CA TRP A 119 -5.04 12.90 18.15
C TRP A 119 -5.31 14.15 17.32
N GLY A 120 -4.49 15.18 17.48
CA GLY A 120 -4.71 16.46 16.79
C GLY A 120 -5.39 17.50 17.65
N GLY A 121 -5.80 18.58 16.98
CA GLY A 121 -6.40 19.76 17.57
C GLY A 121 -5.99 21.02 16.81
N LYS A 122 -6.54 22.16 17.24
CA LYS A 122 -6.19 23.46 16.65
C LYS A 122 -4.75 23.84 17.03
N GLY A 123 -3.90 24.10 16.05
CA GLY A 123 -2.60 24.68 16.30
C GLY A 123 -1.67 24.62 15.08
N ARG A 124 -0.47 25.16 15.26
CA ARG A 124 0.63 25.11 14.27
C ARG A 124 1.81 24.27 14.73
N GLU A 125 1.73 23.66 15.91
CA GLU A 125 2.79 22.78 16.41
C GLU A 125 2.70 21.40 15.75
N ASN A 126 3.77 20.62 15.85
CA ASN A 126 3.79 19.25 15.32
C ASN A 126 2.68 18.43 15.97
N GLY A 127 1.87 17.77 15.15
CA GLY A 127 0.70 17.03 15.60
C GLY A 127 -0.57 17.86 15.82
N LEU A 128 -0.54 19.18 15.61
CA LEU A 128 -1.73 20.04 15.57
C LEU A 128 -1.96 20.58 14.16
N PHE A 129 -3.19 21.00 13.86
CA PHE A 129 -3.57 21.42 12.52
C PHE A 129 -4.32 22.75 12.50
N MET A 130 -4.14 23.51 11.43
CA MET A 130 -4.93 24.71 11.14
C MET A 130 -6.22 24.37 10.40
N THR A 131 -6.15 23.54 9.37
CA THR A 131 -7.28 22.99 8.61
C THR A 131 -6.93 21.59 8.10
N VAL A 132 -7.59 20.55 8.62
CA VAL A 132 -7.51 19.19 8.04
C VAL A 132 -8.39 19.17 6.80
N SER A 133 -7.78 19.25 5.62
CA SER A 133 -8.51 19.16 4.35
C SER A 133 -8.57 17.75 3.79
N ASP A 134 -7.58 16.91 4.12
CA ASP A 134 -7.46 15.60 3.50
C ASP A 134 -6.63 14.66 4.37
N VAL A 135 -6.95 13.36 4.34
CA VAL A 135 -6.23 12.30 5.05
C VAL A 135 -5.93 11.18 4.06
N PHE A 136 -4.66 10.78 3.96
CA PHE A 136 -4.22 9.70 3.10
C PHE A 136 -3.41 8.69 3.86
N ILE A 137 -3.40 7.47 3.35
CA ILE A 137 -2.66 6.37 3.93
C ILE A 137 -1.86 5.70 2.83
N ASP A 138 -0.56 5.52 3.04
CA ASP A 138 0.26 4.76 2.10
C ASP A 138 0.09 3.24 2.29
N TYR A 139 0.63 2.45 1.36
CA TYR A 139 0.59 0.99 1.40
C TYR A 139 1.27 0.36 2.62
N LEU A 140 2.05 1.14 3.39
CA LEU A 140 2.68 0.69 4.64
C LEU A 140 1.84 1.07 5.87
N GLY A 141 0.82 1.90 5.67
CA GLY A 141 -0.15 2.34 6.66
C GLY A 141 0.25 3.61 7.43
N PHE A 142 1.20 4.39 6.92
CA PHE A 142 1.48 5.72 7.48
C PHE A 142 0.39 6.70 7.09
N ILE A 143 0.01 7.56 8.04
CA ILE A 143 -1.05 8.55 7.83
C ILE A 143 -0.42 9.88 7.42
N TYR A 144 -0.90 10.44 6.32
CA TYR A 144 -0.54 11.76 5.81
C TYR A 144 -1.74 12.66 5.94
N VAL A 145 -1.57 13.77 6.65
CA VAL A 145 -2.61 14.76 6.87
C VAL A 145 -2.23 16.03 6.14
N ASN A 146 -3.08 16.45 5.19
CA ASN A 146 -2.93 17.72 4.52
C ASN A 146 -3.49 18.86 5.40
N ASP A 147 -2.59 19.67 5.95
CA ASP A 147 -2.93 20.89 6.67
C ASP A 147 -2.91 22.09 5.72
N SER A 148 -3.98 22.25 4.95
CA SER A 148 -4.14 23.36 4.01
C SER A 148 -4.21 24.74 4.68
N GLY A 149 -4.46 24.81 6.00
CA GLY A 149 -4.45 26.08 6.73
C GLY A 149 -3.04 26.59 7.03
N ASP A 150 -2.06 25.69 7.02
CA ASP A 150 -0.63 25.98 7.24
C ASP A 150 0.23 25.67 6.00
N CYS A 151 -0.38 25.20 4.91
CA CYS A 151 0.27 24.67 3.70
C CYS A 151 1.37 23.61 3.99
N HIS A 152 1.09 22.66 4.89
CA HIS A 152 2.02 21.57 5.22
C HIS A 152 1.33 20.20 5.13
N ILE A 153 2.10 19.17 4.81
CA ILE A 153 1.73 17.78 5.11
C ILE A 153 2.40 17.38 6.42
N GLN A 154 1.66 16.71 7.28
CA GLN A 154 2.21 16.02 8.44
C GLN A 154 2.01 14.51 8.30
N THR A 155 3.07 13.75 8.56
CA THR A 155 3.08 12.28 8.50
C THR A 155 3.11 11.70 9.91
N PHE A 156 2.31 10.65 10.13
CA PHE A 156 2.11 10.00 11.42
C PHE A 156 2.24 8.48 11.32
N SER A 157 2.60 7.85 12.44
CA SER A 157 2.49 6.41 12.63
C SER A 157 1.02 5.96 12.72
N LYS A 158 0.78 4.64 12.65
CA LYS A 158 -0.54 4.01 12.84
C LYS A 158 -1.15 4.30 14.22
N GLU A 159 -0.31 4.66 15.19
CA GLU A 159 -0.67 4.99 16.56
C GLU A 159 -0.90 6.50 16.77
N GLY A 160 -0.67 7.32 15.74
CA GLY A 160 -0.83 8.77 15.78
C GLY A 160 0.43 9.53 16.24
N ASP A 161 1.58 8.87 16.31
CA ASP A 161 2.84 9.53 16.64
C ASP A 161 3.28 10.40 15.47
N PHE A 162 3.64 11.65 15.75
CA PHE A 162 4.18 12.55 14.74
C PHE A 162 5.56 12.06 14.27
N LEU A 163 5.73 11.94 12.95
CA LEU A 163 6.99 11.50 12.34
C LEU A 163 7.68 12.64 11.60
N LYS A 164 6.93 13.33 10.74
CA LYS A 164 7.51 14.32 9.82
C LYS A 164 6.51 15.40 9.49
N ARG A 165 7.04 16.59 9.21
CA ARG A 165 6.29 17.71 8.66
C ARG A 165 7.04 18.25 7.45
N ILE A 166 6.32 18.44 6.34
CA ILE A 166 6.86 18.92 5.08
C ILE A 166 6.04 20.12 4.63
N GLY A 167 6.70 21.26 4.46
CA GLY A 167 6.12 22.43 3.80
C GLY A 167 6.61 22.49 2.36
N PHE A 168 5.79 23.01 1.45
CA PHE A 168 6.15 23.11 0.04
C PHE A 168 6.56 24.53 -0.31
N VAL A 169 7.78 24.68 -0.80
CA VAL A 169 8.25 25.92 -1.43
C VAL A 169 8.64 25.54 -2.85
N PRO A 170 7.91 25.95 -3.91
CA PRO A 170 8.36 25.74 -5.27
C PRO A 170 9.60 26.58 -5.52
N PHE A 171 10.37 26.19 -6.54
CA PHE A 171 11.68 26.75 -6.90
C PHE A 171 11.71 28.29 -7.15
N LYS A 172 10.56 29.01 -7.10
CA LYS A 172 10.46 30.45 -7.37
C LYS A 172 9.38 31.25 -6.61
N GLY A 173 8.81 30.78 -5.49
CA GLY A 173 7.98 31.67 -4.67
C GLY A 173 6.97 31.02 -3.71
N GLY A 174 7.04 31.44 -2.44
CA GLY A 174 5.98 31.27 -1.43
C GLY A 174 5.67 29.84 -0.99
N ALA A 175 4.89 29.68 0.08
CA ALA A 175 4.35 28.38 0.48
C ALA A 175 3.17 28.00 -0.45
N VAL A 176 3.13 26.77 -0.96
CA VAL A 176 2.01 26.29 -1.79
C VAL A 176 1.07 25.42 -0.97
N CYS A 177 -0.19 25.82 -0.95
CA CYS A 177 -1.27 25.03 -0.39
C CYS A 177 -1.76 24.04 -1.47
N ILE A 178 -1.54 22.76 -1.21
CA ILE A 178 -1.94 21.67 -2.12
C ILE A 178 -3.38 21.23 -1.82
N HIS A 179 -4.15 20.98 -2.88
CA HIS A 179 -5.48 20.36 -2.80
C HIS A 179 -5.45 18.99 -3.50
N GLY A 180 -6.14 17.99 -2.94
CA GLY A 180 -6.17 16.62 -3.46
C GLY A 180 -4.80 15.96 -3.38
N LEU A 181 -4.37 15.57 -2.17
CA LEU A 181 -3.04 15.02 -1.93
C LEU A 181 -2.99 13.53 -2.24
N LEU A 182 -2.40 13.09 -3.35
CA LEU A 182 -2.26 11.65 -3.59
C LEU A 182 -0.84 11.19 -3.27
N VAL A 183 -0.70 9.98 -2.75
CA VAL A 183 0.61 9.39 -2.42
C VAL A 183 0.81 8.16 -3.30
N ASP A 184 1.87 8.17 -4.12
CA ASP A 184 2.27 6.96 -4.85
C ASP A 184 3.06 5.98 -3.97
N ARG A 185 3.36 4.78 -4.47
CA ARG A 185 4.13 3.78 -3.71
C ARG A 185 5.60 4.13 -3.51
N LYS A 186 6.14 5.06 -4.30
CA LYS A 186 7.47 5.64 -4.04
C LYS A 186 7.38 6.73 -2.96
N CYS A 187 6.18 6.94 -2.40
CA CYS A 187 5.84 7.95 -1.41
C CYS A 187 6.02 9.38 -1.94
N ASN A 188 5.91 9.54 -3.26
CA ASN A 188 5.82 10.85 -3.87
C ASN A 188 4.40 11.38 -3.67
N TYR A 189 4.32 12.66 -3.36
CA TYR A 189 3.09 13.40 -3.19
C TYR A 189 2.69 14.03 -4.51
N TYR A 190 1.42 13.95 -4.84
CA TYR A 190 0.80 14.63 -5.96
C TYR A 190 -0.22 15.59 -5.38
N GLY A 191 -0.18 16.85 -5.78
CA GLY A 191 -1.13 17.84 -5.28
C GLY A 191 -1.40 18.90 -6.33
N ARG A 192 -2.64 19.39 -6.36
CA ARG A 192 -2.99 20.55 -7.16
C ARG A 192 -2.50 21.82 -6.47
N ASP A 193 -1.77 22.64 -7.20
CA ASP A 193 -1.47 24.03 -6.87
C ASP A 193 -2.53 24.93 -7.53
N PRO A 194 -3.56 25.39 -6.78
CA PRO A 194 -4.66 26.12 -7.39
C PRO A 194 -4.25 27.49 -7.92
N SER A 195 -3.21 28.09 -7.32
CA SER A 195 -2.76 29.44 -7.71
C SER A 195 -2.10 29.44 -9.09
N ASN A 196 -1.48 28.32 -9.47
CA ASN A 196 -0.75 28.20 -10.73
C ASN A 196 -1.38 27.20 -11.70
N LEU A 197 -2.55 26.63 -11.38
CA LEU A 197 -3.30 25.72 -12.24
C LEU A 197 -2.45 24.54 -12.76
N ARG A 198 -1.75 23.89 -11.83
CA ARG A 198 -0.85 22.78 -12.12
C ARG A 198 -0.98 21.68 -11.09
N ILE A 199 -0.59 20.48 -11.48
CA ILE A 199 -0.29 19.39 -10.56
C ILE A 199 1.22 19.40 -10.31
N ILE A 200 1.61 19.24 -9.04
CA ILE A 200 2.99 19.14 -8.62
C ILE A 200 3.21 17.74 -8.07
N LYS A 201 4.28 17.08 -8.54
CA LYS A 201 4.82 15.85 -7.96
C LYS A 201 5.99 16.18 -7.06
N ILE A 202 5.98 15.68 -5.84
CA ILE A 202 6.91 16.04 -4.78
C ILE A 202 7.48 14.77 -4.15
N SER A 203 8.78 14.76 -3.90
CA SER A 203 9.46 13.63 -3.27
C SER A 203 9.07 13.50 -1.79
N PRO A 204 9.29 12.34 -1.16
CA PRO A 204 9.14 12.16 0.29
C PRO A 204 9.93 13.18 1.13
N LYS A 205 10.93 13.85 0.54
CA LYS A 205 11.76 14.88 1.20
C LYS A 205 11.18 16.29 1.08
N GLY A 206 10.14 16.49 0.29
CA GLY A 206 9.55 17.80 0.01
C GLY A 206 10.14 18.50 -1.22
N GLU A 207 10.96 17.80 -2.00
CA GLU A 207 11.56 18.34 -3.22
C GLU A 207 10.59 18.18 -4.39
N VAL A 208 10.39 19.23 -5.18
CA VAL A 208 9.59 19.12 -6.40
C VAL A 208 10.33 18.22 -7.40
N LEU A 209 9.70 17.11 -7.79
CA LEU A 209 10.21 16.16 -8.77
C LEU A 209 9.74 16.49 -10.18
N ASP A 210 8.48 16.94 -10.31
CA ASP A 210 7.86 17.26 -11.59
C ASP A 210 6.68 18.22 -11.41
N GLU A 211 6.30 18.91 -12.47
CA GLU A 211 5.12 19.78 -12.51
C GLU A 211 4.56 19.87 -13.93
N TRP A 212 3.23 19.79 -14.06
CA TRP A 212 2.56 19.96 -15.34
C TRP A 212 1.28 20.77 -15.20
N GLY A 213 0.99 21.57 -16.22
CA GLY A 213 -0.22 22.38 -16.28
C GLY A 213 -1.45 21.48 -16.34
N TYR A 214 -2.34 21.63 -15.36
CA TYR A 214 -3.59 20.91 -15.30
C TYR A 214 -4.52 21.60 -14.29
N GLU A 215 -5.73 21.91 -14.73
CA GLU A 215 -6.68 22.69 -13.95
C GLU A 215 -7.56 21.83 -13.03
N GLY A 216 -7.73 20.55 -13.33
CA GLY A 216 -8.61 19.66 -12.56
C GLY A 216 -8.04 19.26 -11.19
N LEU A 217 -8.93 18.79 -10.33
CA LEU A 217 -8.62 18.25 -9.00
C LEU A 217 -8.24 16.76 -9.11
N PRO A 218 -7.03 16.36 -8.67
CA PRO A 218 -6.70 14.96 -8.43
C PRO A 218 -7.71 14.31 -7.49
N LEU A 219 -8.33 13.21 -7.91
CA LEU A 219 -9.30 12.47 -7.10
C LEU A 219 -8.68 11.21 -6.50
N CYS A 220 -8.00 10.39 -7.32
CA CYS A 220 -7.35 9.17 -6.84
C CYS A 220 -6.21 8.71 -7.74
N LEU A 221 -5.36 7.84 -7.19
CA LEU A 221 -4.28 7.17 -7.90
C LEU A 221 -4.63 5.69 -8.10
N GLY A 222 -4.58 5.23 -9.35
CA GLY A 222 -4.79 3.82 -9.72
C GLY A 222 -3.59 2.94 -9.45
N ASN A 223 -3.84 1.65 -9.18
CA ASN A 223 -2.80 0.63 -9.03
C ASN A 223 -1.92 0.45 -10.27
N ASN A 224 -2.41 0.91 -11.42
CA ASN A 224 -1.76 0.96 -12.72
C ASN A 224 -0.87 2.21 -12.94
N ASN A 225 -0.59 2.98 -11.88
CA ASN A 225 0.13 4.27 -11.98
C ASN A 225 -0.57 5.27 -12.91
N HIS A 226 -1.90 5.28 -12.91
CA HIS A 226 -2.66 6.35 -13.56
C HIS A 226 -3.29 7.26 -12.51
N LEU A 227 -3.29 8.55 -12.81
CA LEU A 227 -3.93 9.57 -12.02
C LEU A 227 -5.33 9.84 -12.57
N TYR A 228 -6.34 9.84 -11.71
CA TYR A 228 -7.70 10.20 -12.06
C TYR A 228 -8.01 11.57 -11.48
N ALA A 229 -8.50 12.47 -12.32
CA ALA A 229 -8.79 13.84 -11.93
C ALA A 229 -10.12 14.32 -12.50
N ALA A 230 -10.72 15.32 -11.86
CA ALA A 230 -11.98 15.92 -12.28
C ALA A 230 -11.84 17.41 -12.54
N GLN A 231 -12.47 17.87 -13.63
CA GLN A 231 -12.61 19.29 -13.96
C GLN A 231 -13.96 19.53 -14.64
N ASN A 232 -14.74 20.51 -14.18
CA ASN A 232 -15.98 20.95 -14.84
C ASN A 232 -16.94 19.79 -15.21
N ASN A 233 -17.19 18.86 -14.28
CA ASN A 233 -18.02 17.66 -14.48
C ASN A 233 -17.48 16.64 -15.50
N GLN A 234 -16.21 16.76 -15.89
CA GLN A 234 -15.49 15.81 -16.73
C GLN A 234 -14.41 15.11 -15.90
N LEU A 235 -14.25 13.81 -16.11
CA LEU A 235 -13.15 13.01 -15.58
C LEU A 235 -12.05 12.86 -16.62
N THR A 236 -10.80 12.87 -16.15
CA THR A 236 -9.61 12.68 -16.96
C THR A 236 -8.76 11.59 -16.31
N LYS A 237 -8.31 10.63 -17.11
CA LYS A 237 -7.26 9.68 -16.75
C LYS A 237 -5.93 10.17 -17.35
N LEU A 238 -4.95 10.34 -16.49
CA LEU A 238 -3.61 10.86 -16.79
C LEU A 238 -2.56 9.80 -16.47
N SER A 239 -1.45 9.79 -17.19
CA SER A 239 -0.22 9.15 -16.74
C SER A 239 0.50 10.01 -15.68
N LEU A 240 1.48 9.45 -14.96
CA LEU A 240 2.19 10.17 -13.88
C LEU A 240 3.15 11.27 -14.37
N ASP A 241 3.37 11.37 -15.67
CA ASP A 241 4.09 12.46 -16.36
C ASP A 241 3.12 13.51 -16.96
N GLY A 242 1.82 13.40 -16.66
CA GLY A 242 0.80 14.38 -17.02
C GLY A 242 0.18 14.23 -18.41
N ALA A 243 0.53 13.18 -19.17
CA ALA A 243 -0.12 12.93 -20.45
C ALA A 243 -1.58 12.48 -20.25
N ILE A 244 -2.50 13.09 -21.01
CA ILE A 244 -3.92 12.70 -21.01
C ILE A 244 -4.04 11.40 -21.79
N ILE A 245 -4.47 10.35 -21.09
CA ILE A 245 -4.75 9.04 -21.69
C ILE A 245 -6.15 9.05 -22.29
N CYS A 246 -7.13 9.50 -21.49
CA CYS A 246 -8.51 9.61 -21.93
C CYS A 246 -9.33 10.57 -21.05
N GLN A 247 -10.45 11.05 -21.58
CA GLN A 247 -11.37 11.96 -20.89
C GLN A 247 -12.81 11.54 -21.17
N TRP A 248 -13.67 11.59 -20.16
CA TRP A 248 -15.07 11.28 -20.29
C TRP A 248 -15.93 12.06 -19.32
N GLY A 249 -17.21 12.15 -19.65
CA GLY A 249 -18.22 12.79 -18.81
C GLY A 249 -18.52 14.23 -19.19
N SER A 250 -19.73 14.61 -18.80
CA SER A 250 -20.35 15.91 -19.03
C SER A 250 -21.35 16.19 -17.91
N GLU A 251 -21.85 17.42 -17.83
CA GLU A 251 -22.87 17.76 -16.84
C GLU A 251 -24.18 17.01 -17.10
N GLY A 252 -24.75 16.39 -16.07
CA GLY A 252 -26.08 15.76 -16.16
C GLY A 252 -26.32 14.67 -15.11
N GLU A 253 -27.37 13.88 -15.36
CA GLU A 253 -27.92 12.88 -14.42
C GLU A 253 -27.89 11.45 -15.00
N GLU A 254 -27.45 11.25 -16.24
CA GLU A 254 -27.33 9.92 -16.85
C GLU A 254 -26.03 9.20 -16.44
N ILE A 255 -25.91 7.90 -16.73
CA ILE A 255 -24.64 7.16 -16.54
C ILE A 255 -23.54 7.78 -17.40
N GLY A 256 -22.39 8.04 -16.78
CA GLY A 256 -21.28 8.75 -17.38
C GLY A 256 -21.38 10.28 -17.33
N GLN A 257 -22.52 10.84 -16.89
CA GLN A 257 -22.66 12.27 -16.60
C GLN A 257 -22.49 12.56 -15.11
N PHE A 258 -22.02 13.75 -14.77
CA PHE A 258 -21.71 14.13 -13.39
C PHE A 258 -22.24 15.51 -13.04
N LYS A 259 -22.43 15.72 -11.74
CA LYS A 259 -22.68 17.02 -11.13
C LYS A 259 -21.79 17.15 -9.90
N SER A 260 -20.69 17.89 -10.06
CA SER A 260 -19.67 18.07 -9.03
C SER A 260 -19.09 16.75 -8.51
N PRO A 261 -18.34 15.99 -9.33
CA PRO A 261 -17.60 14.82 -8.86
C PRO A 261 -16.45 15.27 -7.93
N THR A 262 -16.54 14.94 -6.64
CA THR A 262 -15.63 15.48 -5.60
C THR A 262 -14.56 14.49 -5.12
N SER A 263 -14.84 13.19 -5.20
CA SER A 263 -13.95 12.13 -4.74
C SER A 263 -14.10 10.88 -5.62
N ALA A 264 -13.07 10.06 -5.67
CA ALA A 264 -13.08 8.78 -6.35
C ALA A 264 -12.13 7.82 -5.64
N ALA A 265 -12.36 6.53 -5.80
CA ALA A 265 -11.48 5.48 -5.31
C ALA A 265 -11.47 4.31 -6.29
N ILE A 266 -10.36 3.60 -6.36
CA ILE A 266 -10.18 2.49 -7.29
C ILE A 266 -9.87 1.22 -6.51
N SER A 267 -10.62 0.16 -6.80
CA SER A 267 -10.40 -1.15 -6.21
C SER A 267 -9.16 -1.83 -6.78
N ASP A 268 -8.69 -2.89 -6.10
CA ASP A 268 -7.55 -3.68 -6.55
C ASP A 268 -7.76 -4.35 -7.91
N ASN A 269 -9.01 -4.68 -8.24
CA ASN A 269 -9.43 -5.20 -9.54
C ASN A 269 -9.66 -4.10 -10.60
N GLY A 270 -9.26 -2.85 -10.35
CA GLY A 270 -9.25 -1.77 -11.36
C GLY A 270 -10.59 -1.07 -11.59
N VAL A 271 -11.63 -1.36 -10.79
CA VAL A 271 -12.92 -0.66 -10.87
C VAL A 271 -12.80 0.70 -10.19
N LEU A 272 -13.10 1.76 -10.94
CA LEU A 272 -13.10 3.13 -10.42
C LEU A 272 -14.51 3.49 -9.96
N TYR A 273 -14.64 3.76 -8.66
CA TYR A 273 -15.85 4.30 -8.05
C TYR A 273 -15.72 5.82 -7.94
N VAL A 274 -16.66 6.54 -8.52
CA VAL A 274 -16.68 8.00 -8.52
C VAL A 274 -17.88 8.47 -7.72
N LEU A 275 -17.62 9.32 -6.72
CA LEU A 275 -18.66 10.01 -5.97
C LEU A 275 -19.13 11.23 -6.76
N ASP A 276 -20.34 11.11 -7.30
CA ASP A 276 -21.05 12.18 -7.99
C ASP A 276 -21.91 12.95 -6.98
N ALA A 277 -21.23 13.78 -6.16
CA ALA A 277 -21.78 14.34 -4.94
C ALA A 277 -23.01 15.24 -5.17
N GLY A 278 -23.05 15.99 -6.27
CA GLY A 278 -24.20 16.84 -6.60
C GLY A 278 -25.45 16.05 -6.99
N ASN A 279 -25.28 14.85 -7.54
CA ASN A 279 -26.37 13.89 -7.79
C ASN A 279 -26.57 12.90 -6.63
N LYS A 280 -25.75 12.98 -5.57
CA LYS A 280 -25.76 12.11 -4.38
C LYS A 280 -25.77 10.63 -4.74
N ARG A 281 -24.85 10.23 -5.62
CA ARG A 281 -24.73 8.86 -6.12
C ARG A 281 -23.29 8.44 -6.32
N ILE A 282 -23.09 7.14 -6.52
CA ILE A 282 -21.78 6.56 -6.86
C ILE A 282 -21.91 5.90 -8.24
N GLN A 283 -20.96 6.17 -9.12
CA GLN A 283 -20.85 5.50 -10.42
C GLN A 283 -19.60 4.63 -10.45
N ALA A 284 -19.73 3.38 -10.91
CA ALA A 284 -18.61 2.46 -11.09
C ALA A 284 -18.21 2.38 -12.57
N PHE A 285 -16.92 2.51 -12.86
CA PHE A 285 -16.34 2.45 -14.20
C PHE A 285 -15.36 1.30 -14.29
N TYR A 286 -15.56 0.47 -15.31
CA TYR A 286 -14.74 -0.69 -15.62
C TYR A 286 -13.91 -0.35 -16.83
N PHE A 287 -12.61 -0.23 -16.62
CA PHE A 287 -11.69 -0.05 -17.73
C PHE A 287 -11.48 -1.40 -18.41
N PRO A 288 -11.24 -1.41 -19.73
CA PRO A 288 -10.77 -2.61 -20.37
C PRO A 288 -9.43 -2.99 -19.73
N ASP A 289 -9.45 -4.01 -18.87
CA ASP A 289 -8.24 -4.75 -18.54
C ASP A 289 -7.81 -5.50 -19.81
N GLU A 290 -6.50 -5.70 -19.98
CA GLU A 290 -6.00 -6.81 -20.79
C GLU A 290 -6.51 -8.12 -20.17
N GLU A 291 -7.75 -8.50 -20.54
CA GLU A 291 -8.53 -9.70 -20.21
C GLU A 291 -8.30 -10.36 -18.83
N VAL A 292 -9.19 -10.06 -17.88
CA VAL A 292 -9.54 -11.00 -16.80
C VAL A 292 -10.47 -12.07 -17.39
N ALA A 293 -9.99 -13.30 -17.51
CA ALA A 293 -10.82 -14.43 -17.96
C ALA A 293 -11.77 -14.85 -16.82
N GLU A 294 -13.07 -14.64 -17.00
CA GLU A 294 -14.10 -15.23 -16.15
C GLU A 294 -14.08 -16.77 -16.26
N GLU A 295 -13.89 -17.44 -15.12
CA GLU A 295 -14.05 -18.88 -14.99
C GLU A 295 -15.54 -19.25 -14.99
N ASN A 296 -15.98 -19.97 -16.01
CA ASN A 296 -17.23 -20.72 -16.01
C ASN A 296 -17.02 -22.09 -16.67
N SER A 297 -17.02 -23.17 -15.87
CA SER A 297 -17.82 -24.39 -16.11
C SER A 297 -17.46 -25.49 -15.11
N GLN A 298 -18.49 -26.01 -14.43
CA GLN A 298 -18.40 -26.77 -13.19
C GLN A 298 -18.42 -28.31 -13.35
N ASP A 299 -18.41 -28.85 -14.56
CA ASP A 299 -18.64 -30.30 -14.77
C ASP A 299 -17.39 -31.13 -15.15
N SER A 300 -16.21 -30.51 -15.28
CA SER A 300 -14.93 -31.21 -15.53
C SER A 300 -14.01 -31.31 -14.29
N PHE A 301 -14.37 -30.56 -13.23
CA PHE A 301 -13.55 -30.24 -12.05
C PHE A 301 -12.94 -31.43 -11.29
N GLN A 302 -13.58 -32.60 -11.28
CA GLN A 302 -13.27 -33.63 -10.29
C GLN A 302 -12.10 -34.57 -10.65
N LYS A 303 -11.68 -34.61 -11.92
CA LYS A 303 -10.51 -35.39 -12.37
C LYS A 303 -9.25 -34.52 -12.54
N GLU A 304 -9.46 -33.21 -12.60
CA GLU A 304 -8.55 -32.19 -13.11
C GLU A 304 -7.73 -31.50 -12.00
N GLU A 305 -8.24 -31.52 -10.77
CA GLU A 305 -7.53 -31.11 -9.54
C GLU A 305 -6.47 -32.14 -9.07
N THR A 306 -6.53 -33.37 -9.59
CA THR A 306 -5.67 -34.50 -9.18
C THR A 306 -4.21 -34.35 -9.63
N TYR A 307 -3.97 -33.84 -10.85
CA TYR A 307 -2.61 -33.73 -11.39
C TYR A 307 -1.82 -32.59 -10.76
N LEU A 308 -2.47 -31.44 -10.54
CA LEU A 308 -1.85 -30.31 -9.84
C LEU A 308 -1.54 -30.69 -8.39
N THR A 309 -2.49 -31.28 -7.67
CA THR A 309 -2.28 -31.73 -6.28
C THR A 309 -1.13 -32.73 -6.18
N LYS A 310 -1.06 -33.69 -7.11
CA LYS A 310 0.06 -34.65 -7.20
C LYS A 310 1.39 -33.96 -7.50
N ALA A 311 1.41 -33.01 -8.43
CA ALA A 311 2.61 -32.26 -8.77
C ALA A 311 3.15 -31.45 -7.58
N ILE A 312 2.27 -30.80 -6.81
CA ILE A 312 2.61 -30.06 -5.59
C ILE A 312 3.20 -31.02 -4.55
N SER A 313 2.58 -32.18 -4.33
CA SER A 313 3.12 -33.21 -3.44
C SER A 313 4.51 -33.68 -3.87
N LEU A 314 4.71 -33.95 -5.17
CA LEU A 314 6.02 -34.35 -5.71
C LEU A 314 7.09 -33.25 -5.57
N TYR A 315 6.70 -31.98 -5.70
CA TYR A 315 7.59 -30.84 -5.48
C TYR A 315 8.01 -30.75 -4.00
N SER A 316 7.07 -30.91 -3.08
CA SER A 316 7.33 -30.96 -1.63
C SER A 316 8.25 -32.13 -1.25
N ASP A 317 8.08 -33.29 -1.90
CA ASP A 317 8.96 -34.47 -1.77
C ASP A 317 10.36 -34.28 -2.41
N GLY A 318 10.61 -33.16 -3.11
CA GLY A 318 11.86 -32.92 -3.83
C GLY A 318 12.03 -33.73 -5.12
N LYS A 319 10.99 -34.44 -5.59
CA LYS A 319 11.00 -35.24 -6.82
C LYS A 319 10.77 -34.36 -8.06
N LEU A 320 11.69 -33.41 -8.27
CA LEU A 320 11.54 -32.32 -9.25
C LEU A 320 11.30 -32.79 -10.69
N ARG A 321 11.91 -33.91 -11.12
CA ARG A 321 11.71 -34.44 -12.48
C ARG A 321 10.27 -34.90 -12.71
N SER A 322 9.72 -35.65 -11.75
CA SER A 322 8.34 -36.13 -11.80
C SER A 322 7.35 -34.97 -11.65
N ALA A 323 7.63 -34.02 -10.75
CA ALA A 323 6.81 -32.81 -10.61
C ALA A 323 6.71 -32.03 -11.93
N ILE A 324 7.84 -31.77 -12.61
CA ILE A 324 7.85 -31.08 -13.92
C ILE A 324 7.03 -31.85 -14.96
N GLN A 325 7.10 -33.19 -14.97
CA GLN A 325 6.34 -34.00 -15.93
C GLN A 325 4.82 -33.84 -15.71
N GLU A 326 4.37 -33.94 -14.46
CA GLU A 326 2.96 -33.78 -14.09
C GLU A 326 2.47 -32.34 -14.32
N LEU A 327 3.30 -31.32 -14.06
CA LEU A 327 2.96 -29.92 -14.33
C LEU A 327 2.83 -29.65 -15.83
N LYS A 328 3.71 -30.21 -16.66
CA LYS A 328 3.58 -30.09 -18.12
C LYS A 328 2.34 -30.78 -18.65
N ALA A 329 1.98 -31.95 -18.10
CA ALA A 329 0.72 -32.62 -18.43
C ALA A 329 -0.49 -31.77 -18.01
N THR A 330 -0.43 -31.16 -16.81
CA THR A 330 -1.47 -30.24 -16.32
C THR A 330 -1.64 -29.04 -17.25
N ILE A 331 -0.54 -28.39 -17.64
CA ILE A 331 -0.55 -27.26 -18.58
C ILE A 331 -1.09 -27.67 -19.95
N GLN A 332 -0.74 -28.86 -20.44
CA GLN A 332 -1.26 -29.37 -21.71
C GLN A 332 -2.78 -29.56 -21.67
N SER A 333 -3.33 -30.00 -20.53
CA SER A 333 -4.78 -30.13 -20.34
C SER A 333 -5.47 -28.81 -19.98
N GLN A 334 -4.78 -27.91 -19.27
CA GLN A 334 -5.30 -26.66 -18.72
C GLN A 334 -4.32 -25.51 -19.02
N PRO A 335 -4.31 -24.98 -20.27
CA PRO A 335 -3.37 -23.94 -20.65
C PRO A 335 -3.54 -22.62 -19.88
N LYS A 336 -4.66 -22.42 -19.20
CA LYS A 336 -4.98 -21.24 -18.38
C LYS A 336 -4.75 -21.44 -16.87
N ASN A 337 -4.16 -22.56 -16.44
CA ASN A 337 -3.92 -22.81 -15.01
C ASN A 337 -2.65 -22.08 -14.53
N SER A 338 -2.82 -20.90 -13.93
CA SER A 338 -1.72 -20.07 -13.41
C SER A 338 -0.87 -20.78 -12.35
N ALA A 339 -1.50 -21.56 -11.45
CA ALA A 339 -0.81 -22.30 -10.41
C ALA A 339 0.16 -23.35 -10.99
N ALA A 340 -0.23 -24.06 -12.06
CA ALA A 340 0.64 -25.03 -12.72
C ALA A 340 1.90 -24.39 -13.29
N TYR A 341 1.78 -23.20 -13.90
CA TYR A 341 2.94 -22.43 -14.37
C TYR A 341 3.81 -21.93 -13.21
N TYR A 342 3.21 -21.46 -12.12
CA TYR A 342 3.95 -21.04 -10.92
C TYR A 342 4.78 -22.18 -10.32
N TYR A 343 4.19 -23.35 -10.07
CA TYR A 343 4.92 -24.51 -9.55
C TYR A 343 5.96 -25.04 -10.54
N LEU A 344 5.75 -24.87 -11.84
CA LEU A 344 6.76 -25.18 -12.86
C LEU A 344 7.96 -24.24 -12.75
N GLY A 345 7.71 -22.95 -12.55
CA GLY A 345 8.73 -21.95 -12.23
C GLY A 345 9.55 -22.35 -11.01
N LEU A 346 8.90 -22.66 -9.88
CA LEU A 346 9.57 -23.13 -8.66
C LEU A 346 10.46 -24.36 -8.90
N CYS A 347 9.98 -25.34 -9.67
CA CYS A 347 10.75 -26.53 -10.02
C CYS A 347 12.00 -26.19 -10.85
N TYR A 348 11.90 -25.24 -11.78
CA TYR A 348 13.04 -24.79 -12.57
C TYR A 348 14.03 -23.96 -11.74
N THR A 349 13.55 -23.13 -10.81
CA THR A 349 14.39 -22.40 -9.85
C THR A 349 15.23 -23.35 -9.00
N LYS A 350 14.63 -24.41 -8.43
CA LYS A 350 15.36 -25.45 -7.68
C LYS A 350 16.37 -26.23 -8.51
N LYS A 351 16.25 -26.20 -9.84
CA LYS A 351 17.20 -26.82 -10.78
C LYS A 351 18.17 -25.79 -11.39
N GLU A 352 18.16 -24.57 -10.87
CA GLU A 352 18.99 -23.43 -11.32
C GLU A 352 18.79 -23.08 -12.81
N LYS A 353 17.62 -23.43 -13.36
CA LYS A 353 17.24 -23.10 -14.74
C LYS A 353 16.48 -21.78 -14.79
N TYR A 354 17.15 -20.69 -14.40
CA TYR A 354 16.51 -19.40 -14.17
C TYR A 354 15.73 -18.84 -15.37
N VAL A 355 16.25 -18.98 -16.59
CA VAL A 355 15.55 -18.51 -17.80
C VAL A 355 14.18 -19.20 -17.97
N LEU A 356 14.13 -20.52 -17.78
CA LEU A 356 12.88 -21.27 -17.87
C LEU A 356 11.96 -20.99 -16.68
N ALA A 357 12.54 -20.69 -15.51
CA ALA A 357 11.77 -20.32 -14.33
C ALA A 357 11.06 -18.97 -14.54
N LEU A 358 11.79 -17.96 -15.01
CA LEU A 358 11.25 -16.63 -15.32
C LEU A 358 10.12 -16.72 -16.35
N GLN A 359 10.33 -17.44 -17.45
CA GLN A 359 9.27 -17.65 -18.47
C GLN A 359 8.02 -18.30 -17.87
N ALA A 360 8.19 -19.30 -16.98
CA ALA A 360 7.05 -19.94 -16.34
C ALA A 360 6.34 -19.00 -15.35
N PHE A 361 7.08 -18.19 -14.58
CA PHE A 361 6.48 -17.20 -13.70
C PHE A 361 5.79 -16.07 -14.47
N GLU A 362 6.35 -15.59 -15.57
CA GLU A 362 5.73 -14.60 -16.45
C GLU A 362 4.40 -15.11 -17.00
N GLN A 363 4.36 -16.36 -17.49
CA GLN A 363 3.11 -16.99 -17.92
C GLN A 363 2.11 -17.15 -16.77
N ALA A 364 2.57 -17.47 -15.55
CA ALA A 364 1.69 -17.53 -14.39
C ALA A 364 1.07 -16.16 -14.07
N LEU A 365 1.87 -15.08 -14.18
CA LEU A 365 1.46 -13.71 -13.93
C LEU A 365 0.58 -13.12 -15.04
N GLU A 366 0.76 -13.54 -16.29
CA GLU A 366 -0.15 -13.22 -17.40
C GLU A 366 -1.56 -13.77 -17.13
N LEU A 367 -1.64 -14.98 -16.57
CA LEU A 367 -2.91 -15.64 -16.24
C LEU A 367 -3.51 -15.17 -14.91
N ASN A 368 -2.68 -14.80 -13.93
CA ASN A 368 -3.10 -14.25 -12.65
C ASN A 368 -2.10 -13.21 -12.15
N ARG A 369 -2.44 -11.93 -12.34
CA ARG A 369 -1.61 -10.79 -11.95
C ARG A 369 -1.49 -10.60 -10.43
N ASN A 370 -2.32 -11.25 -9.62
CA ASN A 370 -2.37 -11.12 -8.16
C ASN A 370 -1.58 -12.22 -7.42
N LEU A 371 -0.63 -12.89 -8.11
CA LEU A 371 0.23 -13.91 -7.51
C LEU A 371 1.49 -13.26 -6.89
N ASP A 372 1.36 -12.72 -5.68
CA ASP A 372 2.44 -12.08 -4.91
C ASP A 372 3.69 -12.96 -4.77
N ASP A 373 3.50 -14.24 -4.50
CA ASP A 373 4.54 -15.26 -4.43
C ASP A 373 5.40 -15.34 -5.71
N ALA A 374 4.80 -15.24 -6.91
CA ALA A 374 5.56 -15.28 -8.16
C ALA A 374 6.46 -14.04 -8.29
N TYR A 375 5.97 -12.85 -7.94
CA TYR A 375 6.80 -11.65 -7.93
C TYR A 375 7.97 -11.80 -6.94
N TYR A 376 7.73 -12.34 -5.74
CA TYR A 376 8.79 -12.61 -4.77
C TYR A 376 9.85 -13.58 -5.32
N GLN A 377 9.44 -14.68 -5.98
CA GLN A 377 10.37 -15.63 -6.59
C GLN A 377 11.19 -15.02 -7.72
N ILE A 378 10.59 -14.17 -8.56
CA ILE A 378 11.33 -13.43 -9.60
C ILE A 378 12.34 -12.47 -8.96
N GLY A 379 11.95 -11.77 -7.88
CA GLY A 379 12.85 -10.91 -7.11
C GLY A 379 14.05 -11.67 -6.54
N LEU A 380 13.83 -12.87 -5.98
CA LEU A 380 14.91 -13.74 -5.53
C LEU A 380 15.85 -14.15 -6.68
N ILE A 381 15.30 -14.49 -7.86
CA ILE A 381 16.13 -14.84 -9.03
C ILE A 381 16.97 -13.62 -9.45
N ALA A 382 16.39 -12.42 -9.48
CA ALA A 382 17.15 -11.20 -9.79
C ALA A 382 18.26 -10.94 -8.76
N GLU A 383 18.00 -11.17 -7.47
CA GLU A 383 19.02 -11.08 -6.41
C GLU A 383 20.16 -12.09 -6.63
N THR A 384 19.86 -13.34 -7.03
CA THR A 384 20.90 -14.32 -7.39
C THR A 384 21.72 -13.95 -8.62
N GLN A 385 21.19 -13.07 -9.47
CA GLN A 385 21.88 -12.51 -10.64
C GLN A 385 22.58 -11.18 -10.31
N GLU A 386 22.60 -10.78 -9.03
CA GLU A 386 23.14 -9.51 -8.52
C GLU A 386 22.45 -8.25 -9.09
N ASP A 387 21.29 -8.39 -9.72
CA ASP A 387 20.48 -7.29 -10.22
C ASP A 387 19.54 -6.79 -9.11
N LYS A 388 20.12 -5.99 -8.20
CA LYS A 388 19.41 -5.42 -7.04
C LYS A 388 18.27 -4.48 -7.44
N GLU A 389 18.35 -3.85 -8.60
CA GLU A 389 17.35 -2.91 -9.09
C GLU A 389 16.10 -3.63 -9.54
N LYS A 390 16.27 -4.68 -10.35
CA LYS A 390 15.19 -5.57 -10.72
C LYS A 390 14.64 -6.31 -9.50
N ALA A 391 15.50 -6.78 -8.59
CA ALA A 391 15.04 -7.43 -7.36
C ALA A 391 14.12 -6.52 -6.53
N LEU A 392 14.52 -5.27 -6.31
CA LEU A 392 13.70 -4.28 -5.61
C LEU A 392 12.37 -4.03 -6.32
N GLU A 393 12.37 -3.86 -7.65
CA GLU A 393 11.14 -3.67 -8.43
C GLU A 393 10.15 -4.83 -8.23
N TYR A 394 10.63 -6.07 -8.28
CA TYR A 394 9.78 -7.25 -8.11
C TYR A 394 9.34 -7.47 -6.66
N TYR A 395 10.15 -7.10 -5.67
CA TYR A 395 9.70 -7.07 -4.28
C TYR A 395 8.62 -5.99 -4.06
N GLU A 396 8.76 -4.81 -4.66
CA GLU A 396 7.73 -3.76 -4.62
C GLU A 396 6.42 -4.22 -5.29
N LYS A 397 6.49 -4.97 -6.41
CA LYS A 397 5.31 -5.60 -7.04
C LYS A 397 4.69 -6.69 -6.15
N CYS A 398 5.50 -7.47 -5.45
CA CYS A 398 5.03 -8.45 -4.47
C CYS A 398 4.27 -7.77 -3.32
N THR A 399 4.88 -6.76 -2.69
CA THR A 399 4.26 -6.02 -1.58
C THR A 399 3.05 -5.19 -2.02
N LEU A 400 2.95 -4.84 -3.31
CA LEU A 400 1.71 -4.32 -3.88
C LEU A 400 0.61 -5.39 -3.83
N CYS A 401 0.86 -6.56 -4.43
CA CYS A 401 -0.17 -7.60 -4.49
C CYS A 401 -0.58 -8.09 -3.10
N ASN A 402 0.37 -8.08 -2.16
CA ASN A 402 0.13 -8.44 -0.77
C ASN A 402 0.99 -7.59 0.18
N GLY A 403 0.40 -6.53 0.73
CA GLY A 403 1.04 -5.65 1.73
C GLY A 403 1.37 -6.33 3.07
N LYS A 404 1.06 -7.62 3.24
CA LYS A 404 1.45 -8.43 4.39
C LYS A 404 2.60 -9.39 4.08
N HIS A 405 3.16 -9.35 2.86
CA HIS A 405 4.24 -10.24 2.44
C HIS A 405 5.60 -9.82 3.05
N SER A 406 5.81 -10.23 4.30
CA SER A 406 6.89 -9.77 5.18
C SER A 406 8.29 -10.04 4.66
N LEU A 407 8.52 -11.17 3.97
CA LEU A 407 9.80 -11.48 3.35
C LEU A 407 10.17 -10.50 2.23
N ALA A 408 9.17 -10.06 1.44
CA ALA A 408 9.40 -9.10 0.37
C ALA A 408 9.69 -7.71 0.94
N HIS A 409 8.92 -7.28 1.96
CA HIS A 409 9.20 -6.07 2.72
C HIS A 409 10.61 -6.09 3.35
N TYR A 410 11.01 -7.20 3.96
CA TYR A 410 12.35 -7.35 4.54
C TYR A 410 13.44 -7.20 3.47
N LYS A 411 13.31 -7.92 2.35
CA LYS A 411 14.27 -7.88 1.23
C LYS A 411 14.35 -6.49 0.58
N ALA A 412 13.20 -5.87 0.30
CA ALA A 412 13.14 -4.50 -0.21
C ALA A 412 13.80 -3.52 0.78
N GLY A 413 13.49 -3.65 2.07
CA GLY A 413 14.05 -2.83 3.14
C GLY A 413 15.57 -2.91 3.23
N LEU A 414 16.16 -4.11 3.08
CA LEU A 414 17.62 -4.29 3.04
C LEU A 414 18.25 -3.63 1.81
N ILE A 415 17.71 -3.85 0.61
CA ILE A 415 18.24 -3.24 -0.62
C ILE A 415 18.17 -1.71 -0.52
N LEU A 416 17.06 -1.17 -0.02
CA LEU A 416 16.91 0.28 0.19
C LEU A 416 17.89 0.82 1.24
N PHE A 417 18.20 0.04 2.28
CA PHE A 417 19.20 0.41 3.29
C PHE A 417 20.59 0.54 2.66
N GLU A 418 20.99 -0.44 1.84
CA GLU A 418 22.26 -0.43 1.12
C GLU A 418 22.37 0.72 0.12
N LYS A 419 21.25 1.10 -0.51
CA LYS A 419 21.17 2.28 -1.40
C LYS A 419 21.06 3.62 -0.63
N GLU A 420 21.27 3.60 0.69
CA GLU A 420 21.17 4.75 1.60
C GLU A 420 19.80 5.47 1.58
N ASN A 421 18.76 4.78 1.12
CA ASN A 421 17.39 5.27 1.17
C ASN A 421 16.74 4.90 2.50
N TYR A 422 17.29 5.45 3.58
CA TYR A 422 16.93 5.09 4.96
C TYR A 422 15.45 5.33 5.26
N ASP A 423 14.83 6.37 4.70
CA ASP A 423 13.41 6.68 4.89
C ASP A 423 12.49 5.59 4.32
N ARG A 424 12.78 5.07 3.12
CA ARG A 424 11.97 3.97 2.54
C ARG A 424 12.34 2.64 3.18
N SER A 425 13.63 2.40 3.40
CA SER A 425 14.13 1.21 4.08
C SER A 425 13.46 0.99 5.43
N ARG A 426 13.44 2.02 6.28
CA ARG A 426 12.79 1.98 7.59
C ARG A 426 11.34 1.55 7.46
N ARG A 427 10.59 2.14 6.54
CA ARG A 427 9.16 1.87 6.38
C ARG A 427 8.88 0.45 5.90
N GLU A 428 9.66 -0.05 4.96
CA GLU A 428 9.61 -1.44 4.50
C GLU A 428 9.95 -2.42 5.65
N LEU A 429 10.99 -2.13 6.42
CA LEU A 429 11.39 -2.96 7.55
C LEU A 429 10.37 -2.93 8.70
N GLU A 430 9.71 -1.79 8.93
CA GLU A 430 8.57 -1.71 9.86
C GLU A 430 7.40 -2.58 9.38
N ALA A 431 7.02 -2.52 8.10
CA ALA A 431 5.98 -3.39 7.55
C ALA A 431 6.33 -4.88 7.66
N ALA A 432 7.59 -5.25 7.40
CA ALA A 432 8.09 -6.61 7.61
C ALA A 432 7.94 -7.03 9.08
N PHE A 433 8.23 -6.14 10.03
CA PHE A 433 8.12 -6.38 11.46
C PHE A 433 6.68 -6.59 11.94
N TRP A 434 5.71 -5.88 11.36
CA TRP A 434 4.30 -5.97 11.76
C TRP A 434 3.63 -7.27 11.34
N HIS A 435 4.21 -8.01 10.38
CA HIS A 435 3.74 -9.32 9.94
C HIS A 435 4.85 -10.39 10.09
N PRO A 436 5.42 -10.63 11.29
CA PRO A 436 6.69 -11.35 11.42
C PRO A 436 6.61 -12.87 11.17
N GLU A 437 5.42 -13.40 10.88
CA GLU A 437 5.13 -14.85 10.83
C GLU A 437 6.02 -15.63 9.85
N THR A 438 6.47 -14.97 8.78
CA THR A 438 7.33 -15.56 7.73
C THR A 438 8.81 -15.25 7.91
N LEU A 439 9.18 -14.39 8.86
CA LEU A 439 10.56 -13.99 9.11
C LEU A 439 11.24 -14.94 10.11
N ASP A 440 12.48 -15.32 9.80
CA ASP A 440 13.31 -16.02 10.78
C ASP A 440 13.84 -15.07 11.86
N SER A 441 14.33 -15.64 12.97
CA SER A 441 14.82 -14.86 14.12
C SER A 441 15.97 -13.92 13.77
N LEU A 442 16.82 -14.30 12.80
CA LEU A 442 17.93 -13.47 12.34
C LEU A 442 17.43 -12.26 11.56
N SER A 443 16.43 -12.45 10.70
CA SER A 443 15.79 -11.38 9.92
C SER A 443 15.11 -10.38 10.85
N LEU A 444 14.39 -10.86 11.87
CA LEU A 444 13.77 -10.01 12.90
C LEU A 444 14.80 -9.20 13.71
N TYR A 445 15.92 -9.81 14.06
CA TYR A 445 17.03 -9.12 14.71
C TYR A 445 17.61 -8.02 13.80
N ASN A 446 17.90 -8.35 12.54
CA ASN A 446 18.43 -7.40 11.55
C ASN A 446 17.49 -6.21 11.35
N VAL A 447 16.19 -6.46 11.19
CA VAL A 447 15.14 -5.43 11.14
C VAL A 447 15.22 -4.55 12.39
N SER A 448 15.22 -5.13 13.59
CA SER A 448 15.22 -4.38 14.85
C SER A 448 16.46 -3.50 15.00
N MET A 449 17.64 -3.99 14.60
CA MET A 449 18.89 -3.25 14.63
C MET A 449 18.90 -2.09 13.63
N ILE A 450 18.43 -2.32 12.41
CA ILE A 450 18.36 -1.29 11.37
C ILE A 450 17.36 -0.19 11.78
N LEU A 451 16.19 -0.57 12.29
CA LEU A 451 15.19 0.37 12.77
C LEU A 451 15.74 1.23 13.91
N GLY A 452 16.38 0.61 14.91
CA GLY A 452 17.02 1.34 16.02
C GLY A 452 18.13 2.30 15.58
N ARG A 453 18.94 1.92 14.58
CA ARG A 453 19.97 2.82 14.00
C ARG A 453 19.35 3.97 13.21
N SER A 454 18.31 3.71 12.42
CA SER A 454 17.65 4.72 11.60
C SER A 454 16.97 5.81 12.45
N GLU A 455 16.34 5.42 13.57
CA GLU A 455 15.74 6.37 14.51
C GLU A 455 16.79 7.27 15.17
N ALA A 456 17.94 6.71 15.56
CA ALA A 456 19.03 7.47 16.17
C ALA A 456 19.58 8.57 15.23
N GLN A 457 19.65 8.30 13.92
CA GLN A 457 20.10 9.26 12.92
C GLN A 457 19.08 10.39 12.68
N THR A 458 17.77 10.08 12.63
CA THR A 458 16.72 11.09 12.41
C THR A 458 16.59 12.11 13.55
N LEU A 459 16.97 11.75 14.77
CA LEU A 459 16.83 12.60 15.96
C LEU A 459 17.88 13.73 16.08
N LYS A 460 18.81 13.90 15.11
CA LYS A 460 19.91 14.90 15.16
C LYS A 460 20.67 14.94 16.50
N LYS A 461 20.64 13.88 17.30
CA LYS A 461 21.55 13.73 18.43
C LYS A 461 22.81 13.07 17.91
N PRO A 462 24.00 13.66 18.09
CA PRO A 462 25.22 12.96 17.78
C PRO A 462 25.23 11.69 18.64
N LEU A 463 25.26 10.52 17.99
CA LEU A 463 25.84 9.35 18.62
C LEU A 463 27.27 9.77 18.95
N GLY A 464 27.57 9.85 20.25
CA GLY A 464 28.91 10.12 20.73
C GLY A 464 29.92 9.19 20.05
N SER A 465 31.14 9.69 19.90
CA SER A 465 32.23 9.26 19.04
C SER A 465 32.77 7.82 19.18
N ASP A 466 31.99 6.85 19.64
CA ASP A 466 32.44 5.47 19.76
C ASP A 466 31.96 4.66 18.54
N TYR A 467 32.82 4.76 17.51
CA TYR A 467 32.92 3.88 16.36
C TYR A 467 32.66 2.41 16.77
N ILE A 468 31.61 1.78 16.24
CA ILE A 468 31.53 0.32 16.19
C ILE A 468 32.21 -0.09 14.89
N ASP A 469 33.47 -0.48 15.03
CA ASP A 469 34.34 -1.01 13.99
C ASP A 469 33.71 -2.29 13.38
N MET A 470 33.42 -2.25 12.08
CA MET A 470 32.68 -3.28 11.34
C MET A 470 33.60 -4.43 10.85
N ASP A 471 34.91 -4.34 11.09
CA ASP A 471 35.88 -5.34 10.62
C ASP A 471 35.86 -6.66 11.42
N ASN A 472 35.25 -6.69 12.62
CA ASN A 472 35.25 -7.89 13.48
C ASN A 472 34.20 -8.97 13.12
N LEU A 473 33.28 -8.72 12.19
CA LEU A 473 32.32 -9.76 11.78
C LEU A 473 32.95 -10.78 10.80
N HIS A 474 33.98 -10.40 10.06
CA HIS A 474 34.67 -11.26 9.11
C HIS A 474 35.44 -12.40 9.82
N ASP A 475 36.10 -12.08 10.94
CA ASP A 475 36.88 -13.04 11.72
C ASP A 475 36.00 -14.03 12.52
N TYR A 476 34.76 -13.67 12.84
CA TYR A 476 33.80 -14.59 13.45
C TYR A 476 33.34 -15.70 12.49
N PHE A 477 33.28 -15.43 11.18
CA PHE A 477 32.95 -16.46 10.17
C PHE A 477 34.10 -17.44 9.92
N LEU A 478 35.36 -17.01 10.08
CA LEU A 478 36.52 -17.91 10.03
C LEU A 478 36.54 -18.90 11.21
N ALA A 479 36.08 -18.46 12.40
CA ALA A 479 35.99 -19.31 13.60
C ALA A 479 34.98 -20.47 13.48
N LYS A 480 34.04 -20.42 12.52
CA LYS A 480 33.01 -21.46 12.34
C LYS A 480 33.42 -22.59 11.37
N LYS A 481 34.64 -22.57 10.82
CA LYS A 481 35.15 -23.65 9.94
C LYS A 481 35.61 -24.92 10.70
N TYR A 482 35.64 -24.90 12.04
CA TYR A 482 36.01 -26.08 12.86
C TYR A 482 34.94 -26.39 13.94
N ARG A 483 34.25 -27.53 13.78
CA ARG A 483 33.38 -28.25 14.76
C ARG A 483 34.22 -28.84 15.92
N PRO A 484 33.72 -29.56 16.99
CA PRO A 484 32.34 -29.91 17.45
C PRO A 484 32.11 -30.06 19.02
N TYR A 485 30.85 -30.38 19.43
CA TYR A 485 30.35 -31.07 20.67
C TYR A 485 29.84 -30.32 21.95
N SER A 486 28.58 -30.68 22.32
CA SER A 486 27.86 -30.75 23.63
C SER A 486 27.76 -29.48 24.49
N GLY A 487 26.62 -29.06 25.06
CA GLY A 487 25.48 -29.79 25.64
C GLY A 487 25.52 -29.63 27.18
N PHE A 488 24.53 -28.93 27.77
CA PHE A 488 24.33 -28.49 29.19
C PHE A 488 24.60 -27.00 29.48
N ALA A 489 23.54 -26.18 29.52
CA ALA A 489 23.45 -24.95 30.35
C ALA A 489 22.04 -24.28 30.32
N TYR A 490 20.94 -25.01 30.08
CA TYR A 490 19.60 -24.39 30.00
C TYR A 490 19.02 -24.02 31.38
N ASN A 491 19.32 -24.80 32.42
CA ASN A 491 18.75 -24.59 33.76
C ASN A 491 19.56 -23.59 34.61
N GLU A 492 20.88 -23.50 34.41
CA GLU A 492 21.74 -22.56 35.16
C GLU A 492 21.51 -21.10 34.74
N ILE A 493 21.18 -20.87 33.47
CA ILE A 493 20.79 -19.56 32.96
C ILE A 493 19.46 -19.13 33.61
N LEU A 494 18.48 -20.02 33.72
CA LEU A 494 17.18 -19.76 34.36
C LEU A 494 17.28 -19.45 35.86
N ASP A 495 18.19 -20.10 36.58
CA ASP A 495 18.43 -19.82 38.01
C ASP A 495 19.16 -18.48 38.21
N PHE A 496 20.04 -18.09 37.29
CA PHE A 496 20.63 -16.74 37.27
C PHE A 496 19.56 -15.66 37.02
N TYR A 497 18.62 -15.91 36.10
CA TYR A 497 17.49 -15.02 35.84
C TYR A 497 16.55 -14.83 37.04
N ARG A 498 16.31 -15.88 37.85
CA ARG A 498 15.42 -15.78 39.03
C ARG A 498 16.02 -14.97 40.17
N LEU A 499 17.34 -15.03 40.37
CA LEU A 499 18.03 -14.29 41.42
C LEU A 499 18.17 -12.80 41.10
N PHE A 500 18.31 -12.43 39.82
CA PHE A 500 18.55 -11.04 39.41
C PHE A 500 17.29 -10.14 39.46
N PHE A 501 16.09 -10.73 39.36
CA PHE A 501 14.81 -10.00 39.35
C PHE A 501 14.32 -9.50 40.73
N MET A 502 15.02 -9.80 41.83
CA MET A 502 14.63 -9.37 43.18
C MET A 502 15.25 -8.03 43.62
N SER A 503 16.14 -7.44 42.83
CA SER A 503 16.71 -6.11 43.14
C SER A 503 16.20 -5.07 42.15
N GLU A 504 15.25 -4.25 42.59
CA GLU A 504 14.85 -3.01 41.91
C GLU A 504 16.07 -2.10 41.70
N ILE A 505 16.53 -1.94 40.46
CA ILE A 505 17.44 -0.85 40.08
C ILE A 505 16.90 -0.17 38.83
N VAL A 506 16.77 1.15 38.98
CA VAL A 506 16.24 2.15 38.06
C VAL A 506 17.04 2.16 36.74
N LEU A 507 16.34 1.95 35.61
CA LEU A 507 16.91 1.90 34.25
C LEU A 507 16.67 3.21 33.48
N ASP A 508 17.71 3.63 32.76
CA ASP A 508 17.79 4.82 31.90
C ASP A 508 16.94 4.68 30.61
N GLU A 509 16.31 5.76 30.14
CA GLU A 509 15.27 5.78 29.10
C GLU A 509 15.72 5.26 27.72
N LYS A 510 17.03 5.18 27.45
CA LYS A 510 17.58 4.80 26.14
C LYS A 510 17.57 3.30 25.85
N LEU A 511 17.72 2.42 26.86
CA LEU A 511 17.70 0.96 26.67
C LEU A 511 16.27 0.42 26.52
N ASN A 512 15.29 1.10 27.12
CA ASN A 512 13.90 0.63 27.23
C ASN A 512 13.22 0.33 25.88
N LYS A 513 13.59 0.98 24.78
CA LYS A 513 12.91 0.79 23.48
C LYS A 513 13.46 -0.40 22.68
N SER A 514 14.78 -0.53 22.56
CA SER A 514 15.39 -1.68 21.87
C SER A 514 15.11 -2.99 22.61
N GLU A 515 15.16 -2.95 23.94
CA GLU A 515 14.74 -4.04 24.82
C GLU A 515 13.26 -4.38 24.62
N LYS A 516 12.37 -3.39 24.47
CA LYS A 516 10.95 -3.62 24.16
C LYS A 516 10.73 -4.30 22.81
N TYR A 517 11.48 -3.94 21.76
CA TYR A 517 11.39 -4.59 20.45
C TYR A 517 11.94 -6.02 20.47
N LEU A 518 13.10 -6.24 21.09
CA LEU A 518 13.71 -7.57 21.20
C LEU A 518 12.87 -8.50 22.09
N THR A 519 12.33 -7.98 23.20
CA THR A 519 11.40 -8.71 24.07
C THR A 519 10.09 -9.04 23.35
N LYS A 520 9.57 -8.14 22.51
CA LYS A 520 8.37 -8.39 21.69
C LYS A 520 8.65 -9.45 20.61
N ALA A 521 9.84 -9.46 20.01
CA ALA A 521 10.26 -10.48 19.05
C ALA A 521 10.43 -11.86 19.71
N ILE A 522 11.03 -11.93 20.91
CA ILE A 522 11.14 -13.16 21.71
C ILE A 522 9.75 -13.65 22.12
N ARG A 523 8.82 -12.76 22.49
CA ARG A 523 7.42 -13.14 22.77
C ARG A 523 6.69 -13.68 21.54
N ALA A 524 6.99 -13.15 20.35
CA ALA A 524 6.42 -13.65 19.10
C ALA A 524 7.00 -15.02 18.70
N ASN A 525 8.25 -15.32 19.08
CA ASN A 525 8.86 -16.65 18.89
C ASN A 525 9.62 -17.15 20.14
N PRO A 526 8.89 -17.67 21.15
CA PRO A 526 9.44 -18.00 22.47
C PRO A 526 10.47 -19.13 22.48
N LYS A 527 10.63 -19.86 21.37
CA LYS A 527 11.49 -21.05 21.26
C LYS A 527 12.87 -20.76 20.69
N SER A 528 13.19 -19.52 20.28
CA SER A 528 14.51 -19.19 19.70
C SER A 528 15.59 -19.03 20.78
N PRO A 529 16.57 -19.94 20.88
CA PRO A 529 17.70 -19.80 21.81
C PRO A 529 18.57 -18.58 21.51
N GLU A 530 18.66 -18.18 20.24
CA GLU A 530 19.48 -17.06 19.77
C GLU A 530 18.92 -15.71 20.22
N GLY A 531 17.59 -15.54 20.25
CA GLY A 531 16.95 -14.33 20.76
C GLY A 531 17.27 -14.08 22.23
N TYR A 532 17.26 -15.13 23.06
CA TYR A 532 17.66 -15.04 24.46
C TYR A 532 19.16 -14.79 24.64
N LEU A 533 20.00 -15.39 23.79
CA LEU A 533 21.46 -15.18 23.81
C LEU A 533 21.82 -13.72 23.53
N GLU A 534 21.20 -13.09 22.54
CA GLU A 534 21.46 -11.69 22.19
C GLU A 534 20.89 -10.72 23.22
N LEU A 535 19.72 -11.00 23.81
CA LEU A 535 19.22 -10.25 24.96
C LEU A 535 20.21 -10.34 26.14
N GLY A 536 20.76 -11.52 26.39
CA GLY A 536 21.82 -11.74 27.38
C GLY A 536 23.09 -10.93 27.10
N LYS A 537 23.55 -10.88 25.84
CA LYS A 537 24.71 -10.06 25.43
C LYS A 537 24.46 -8.56 25.59
N MET A 538 23.25 -8.09 25.29
CA MET A 538 22.86 -6.69 25.53
C MET A 538 23.03 -6.30 27.00
N TYR A 539 22.52 -7.12 27.92
CA TYR A 539 22.68 -6.86 29.35
C TYR A 539 24.12 -7.06 29.83
N TYR A 540 24.87 -8.01 29.27
CA TYR A 540 26.28 -8.22 29.59
C TYR A 540 27.14 -7.00 29.19
N ASN A 541 26.92 -6.45 28.00
CA ASN A 541 27.60 -5.23 27.56
C ASN A 541 27.20 -4.03 28.42
N TYR A 542 25.93 -3.92 28.84
CA TYR A 542 25.52 -2.89 29.77
C TYR A 542 26.20 -3.03 31.14
N PHE A 543 26.31 -4.25 31.66
CA PHE A 543 27.01 -4.55 32.91
C PHE A 543 28.48 -4.12 32.86
N LEU A 544 29.18 -4.37 31.74
CA LEU A 544 30.57 -3.95 31.51
C LEU A 544 30.75 -2.44 31.28
N LEU A 545 29.69 -1.73 30.90
CA LEU A 545 29.72 -0.28 30.68
C LEU A 545 29.35 0.52 31.94
N THR A 546 28.70 -0.14 32.91
CA THR A 546 28.20 0.51 34.14
C THR A 546 28.93 0.08 35.40
N ASN A 547 29.75 -0.96 35.34
CA ASN A 547 30.70 -1.39 36.37
C ASN A 547 32.08 -1.60 35.75
#